data_AF-A0A0P7ZV66-F1
#
_entry.id   AF-A0A0P7ZV66-F1
#
_cell.length_a   1.000
_cell.length_b   1.000
_cell.length_c   1.000
_cell.angle_alpha   90.00
_cell.angle_beta   90.00
_cell.angle_gamma   90.00
#
_symmetry.space_group_name_H-M   'P 1'
#
loop_
_entity.id
_entity.type
_entity.pdbx_description
1 polymer ?
#
loop_
_entity_poly.entity_id
_entity_poly.type
_entity_poly.pdbx_seq_one_letter_code
_entity_poly.pdbx_strand_id
1 'polypeptide(L)'
;MTQPTISTTPETEPQLQPQSSKPRIPQWRFWLPLLLQAFLILAVPARDAHTVMTGTPVVLQTAPVDPYDLLRGYYQTLSYEISQRDVLEQLPGGQTVFNSLNRHSGNSLDFYVVLEQPSQVANPGEPPPPWTPVAVSSDFPDDLPANQIALRGQARNWQILYGLERYYMPEDQRHDINNHIRQIQMDEPESFVVQVKVSDRAHAVPIRLWVGDENYEF
;
A
#
# COMPACT_ATOMS: atom_id res chain seq x y z
N MET A 1 30.99 -102.24 -20.58
CA MET A 1 30.29 -101.00 -20.95
C MET A 1 29.14 -100.80 -19.98
N THR A 2 29.26 -99.84 -19.06
CA THR A 2 28.14 -99.16 -18.39
C THR A 2 28.74 -97.93 -17.71
N GLN A 3 28.51 -96.75 -18.31
CA GLN A 3 28.93 -95.46 -17.77
C GLN A 3 28.00 -95.02 -16.63
N PRO A 4 28.48 -94.18 -15.69
CA PRO A 4 27.73 -93.74 -14.52
C PRO A 4 26.73 -92.64 -14.90
N THR A 5 25.47 -92.75 -14.46
CA THR A 5 24.50 -91.66 -14.59
C THR A 5 24.65 -90.74 -13.38
N ILE A 6 25.33 -89.61 -13.58
CA ILE A 6 25.39 -88.49 -12.65
C ILE A 6 24.04 -87.78 -12.72
N SER A 7 23.29 -87.76 -11.62
CA SER A 7 22.06 -86.98 -11.50
C SER A 7 22.41 -85.50 -11.38
N THR A 8 22.29 -84.75 -12.47
CA THR A 8 22.41 -83.30 -12.46
C THR A 8 21.18 -82.70 -11.77
N THR A 9 21.34 -82.25 -10.54
CA THR A 9 20.38 -81.39 -9.84
C THR A 9 20.28 -80.06 -10.62
N PRO A 10 19.09 -79.56 -10.99
CA PRO A 10 19.00 -78.25 -11.61
C PRO A 10 19.32 -77.19 -10.55
N GLU A 11 20.47 -76.55 -10.71
CA GLU A 11 20.89 -75.39 -9.95
C GLU A 11 19.85 -74.28 -10.17
N THR A 12 19.12 -73.92 -9.11
CA THR A 12 18.10 -72.88 -9.18
C THR A 12 18.80 -71.53 -9.23
N GLU A 13 18.96 -71.00 -10.43
CA GLU A 13 19.50 -69.67 -10.69
C GLU A 13 18.63 -68.62 -9.96
N PRO A 14 19.19 -67.72 -9.14
CA PRO A 14 18.40 -66.69 -8.48
C PRO A 14 17.85 -65.74 -9.54
N GLN A 15 16.55 -65.86 -9.84
CA GLN A 15 15.82 -64.90 -10.65
C GLN A 15 15.94 -63.52 -10.00
N LEU A 16 16.75 -62.62 -10.59
CA LEU A 16 16.79 -61.21 -10.24
C LEU A 16 15.41 -60.62 -10.50
N GLN A 17 14.60 -60.48 -9.44
CA GLN A 17 13.30 -59.82 -9.53
C GLN A 17 13.52 -58.40 -10.06
N PRO A 18 12.82 -57.99 -11.13
CA PRO A 18 12.93 -56.63 -11.64
C PRO A 18 12.57 -55.68 -10.51
N GLN A 19 13.52 -54.85 -10.09
CA GLN A 19 13.30 -53.85 -9.04
C GLN A 19 12.07 -53.02 -9.44
N SER A 20 10.98 -53.15 -8.67
CA SER A 20 9.76 -52.40 -8.90
C SER A 20 10.11 -50.92 -9.01
N SER A 21 9.81 -50.33 -10.16
CA SER A 21 10.02 -48.91 -10.39
C SER A 21 9.25 -48.14 -9.32
N LYS A 22 9.98 -47.40 -8.48
CA LYS A 22 9.40 -46.58 -7.41
C LYS A 22 8.35 -45.67 -8.06
N PRO A 23 7.09 -45.64 -7.59
CA PRO A 23 6.06 -44.84 -8.23
C PRO A 23 6.51 -43.38 -8.25
N ARG A 24 6.68 -42.82 -9.45
CA ARG A 24 7.02 -41.41 -9.62
C ARG A 24 5.83 -40.58 -9.13
N ILE A 25 6.06 -39.77 -8.11
CA ILE A 25 5.05 -38.82 -7.64
C ILE A 25 4.69 -37.92 -8.82
N PRO A 26 3.39 -37.74 -9.14
CA PRO A 26 2.97 -36.85 -10.21
C PRO A 26 3.51 -35.44 -9.97
N GLN A 27 4.16 -34.84 -10.97
CA GLN A 27 4.79 -33.53 -10.82
C GLN A 27 3.79 -32.43 -10.40
N TRP A 28 2.50 -32.58 -10.70
CA TRP A 28 1.45 -31.65 -10.26
C TRP A 28 1.34 -31.55 -8.73
N ARG A 29 1.64 -32.62 -7.98
CA ARG A 29 1.60 -32.59 -6.51
C ARG A 29 2.69 -31.69 -5.93
N PHE A 30 3.74 -31.40 -6.70
CA PHE A 30 4.78 -30.45 -6.36
C PHE A 30 4.48 -29.06 -6.92
N TRP A 31 4.12 -28.95 -8.21
CA TRP A 31 3.90 -27.66 -8.86
C TRP A 31 2.64 -26.94 -8.38
N LEU A 32 1.55 -27.65 -8.10
CA LEU A 32 0.30 -27.05 -7.64
C LEU A 32 0.47 -26.29 -6.32
N PRO A 33 1.01 -26.88 -5.23
CA PRO A 33 1.24 -26.13 -4.00
C PRO A 33 2.30 -25.03 -4.16
N LEU A 34 3.33 -25.24 -4.98
CA LEU A 34 4.35 -24.23 -5.23
C LEU A 34 3.78 -22.98 -5.92
N LEU A 35 2.97 -23.16 -6.96
CA LEU A 35 2.29 -22.06 -7.66
C LEU A 35 1.26 -21.38 -6.76
N LEU A 36 0.51 -22.15 -5.97
CA LEU A 36 -0.43 -21.58 -5.01
C LEU A 36 0.30 -20.73 -3.95
N GLN A 37 1.42 -21.20 -3.42
CA GLN A 37 2.23 -20.45 -2.47
C GLN A 37 2.79 -19.17 -3.10
N ALA A 38 3.36 -19.27 -4.31
CA ALA A 38 3.86 -18.10 -5.03
C ALA A 38 2.76 -17.07 -5.30
N PHE A 39 1.58 -17.54 -5.72
CA PHE A 39 0.42 -16.69 -5.95
C PHE A 39 -0.01 -15.97 -4.66
N LEU A 40 -0.10 -16.66 -3.52
CA LEU A 40 -0.47 -16.05 -2.25
C LEU A 40 0.52 -14.97 -1.79
N ILE A 41 1.82 -15.19 -2.00
CA ILE A 41 2.86 -14.20 -1.67
C ILE A 41 2.73 -12.96 -2.57
N LEU A 42 2.53 -13.16 -3.88
CA LEU A 42 2.39 -12.05 -4.83
C LEU A 42 1.06 -11.31 -4.72
N ALA A 43 0.00 -11.98 -4.26
CA ALA A 43 -1.33 -11.40 -4.14
C ALA A 43 -1.39 -10.22 -3.15
N VAL A 44 -0.54 -10.21 -2.12
CA VAL A 44 -0.51 -9.15 -1.10
C VAL A 44 -0.09 -7.80 -1.70
N PRO A 45 1.11 -7.64 -2.32
CA PRO A 45 1.54 -6.37 -2.90
C PRO A 45 0.93 -6.08 -4.29
N ALA A 46 0.25 -7.05 -4.92
CA ALA A 46 -0.24 -6.89 -6.29
C ALA A 46 -1.14 -5.65 -6.49
N ARG A 47 -1.98 -5.35 -5.49
CA ARG A 47 -2.87 -4.17 -5.54
C ARG A 47 -2.07 -2.88 -5.54
N ASP A 48 -1.11 -2.75 -4.61
CA ASP A 48 -0.30 -1.53 -4.48
C ASP A 48 0.58 -1.35 -5.72
N ALA A 49 1.21 -2.43 -6.21
CA ALA A 49 1.99 -2.41 -7.44
C ALA A 49 1.16 -1.95 -8.65
N HIS A 50 -0.07 -2.45 -8.78
CA HIS A 50 -0.97 -2.01 -9.85
C HIS A 50 -1.29 -0.51 -9.73
N THR A 51 -1.61 -0.02 -8.51
CA THR A 51 -1.89 1.40 -8.27
C THR A 51 -0.68 2.29 -8.56
N VAL A 52 0.54 1.88 -8.19
CA VAL A 52 1.77 2.62 -8.51
C VAL A 52 1.96 2.76 -10.03
N MET A 53 1.66 1.70 -10.78
CA MET A 53 1.82 1.68 -12.25
C MET A 53 0.74 2.49 -12.98
N THR A 54 -0.53 2.36 -12.60
CA THR A 54 -1.66 2.93 -13.35
C THR A 54 -2.31 4.14 -12.70
N GLY A 55 -1.97 4.46 -11.45
CA GLY A 55 -2.63 5.50 -10.67
C GLY A 55 -2.31 6.91 -11.15
N THR A 56 -3.23 7.82 -10.87
CA THR A 56 -3.04 9.26 -11.07
C THR A 56 -2.17 9.82 -9.95
N PRO A 57 -1.10 10.59 -10.26
CA PRO A 57 -0.32 11.26 -9.24
C PRO A 57 -1.14 12.39 -8.61
N VAL A 58 -1.33 12.33 -7.31
CA VAL A 58 -2.07 13.29 -6.49
C VAL A 58 -1.13 13.80 -5.41
N VAL A 59 -1.21 15.08 -5.09
CA VAL A 59 -0.38 15.71 -4.07
C VAL A 59 -1.27 16.08 -2.89
N LEU A 60 -0.88 15.68 -1.69
CA LEU A 60 -1.62 15.95 -0.47
C LEU A 60 -0.83 16.91 0.41
N GLN A 61 -1.49 17.97 0.86
CA GLN A 61 -0.94 18.90 1.84
C GLN A 61 -0.87 18.21 3.21
N THR A 62 0.30 18.27 3.85
CA THR A 62 0.44 17.78 5.22
C THR A 62 -0.09 18.81 6.21
N ALA A 63 -0.58 18.33 7.34
CA ALA A 63 -0.93 19.18 8.48
C ALA A 63 0.24 19.21 9.47
N PRO A 64 0.42 20.32 10.21
CA PRO A 64 1.43 20.41 11.26
C PRO A 64 1.26 19.27 12.27
N VAL A 65 2.33 18.49 12.47
CA VAL A 65 2.40 17.45 13.49
C VAL A 65 3.25 18.00 14.63
N ASP A 66 2.96 17.60 15.87
CA ASP A 66 3.74 18.04 17.02
C ASP A 66 5.25 17.74 16.78
N PRO A 67 6.13 18.76 16.80
CA PRO A 67 7.55 18.61 16.49
C PRO A 67 8.30 17.68 17.47
N TYR A 68 7.71 17.42 18.64
CA TYR A 68 8.25 16.51 19.65
C TYR A 68 7.76 15.07 19.52
N ASP A 69 6.67 14.82 18.77
CA ASP A 69 6.06 13.49 18.64
C ASP A 69 6.46 12.77 17.33
N LEU A 70 7.35 13.37 16.55
CA LEU A 70 7.92 12.81 15.31
C LEU A 70 8.68 11.47 15.50
N LEU A 71 8.98 11.06 16.75
CA LEU A 71 10.03 10.06 17.04
C LEU A 71 9.63 8.96 18.05
N ARG A 72 8.63 8.12 17.75
CA ARG A 72 8.35 6.92 18.57
C ARG A 72 8.59 5.57 17.89
N GLY A 73 9.25 5.53 16.74
CA GLY A 73 9.58 4.28 16.04
C GLY A 73 10.48 4.42 14.81
N TYR A 74 10.50 3.40 13.95
CA TYR A 74 11.23 3.38 12.66
C TYR A 74 10.50 4.15 11.54
N TYR A 75 9.48 4.94 11.88
CA TYR A 75 8.68 5.69 10.92
C TYR A 75 8.23 7.03 11.50
N GLN A 76 8.04 7.99 10.60
CA GLN A 76 7.39 9.26 10.86
C GLN A 76 5.88 9.08 10.68
N THR A 77 5.09 9.59 11.63
CA THR A 77 3.64 9.71 11.46
C THR A 77 3.31 11.01 10.75
N LEU A 78 2.67 10.93 9.60
CA LEU A 78 2.21 12.06 8.79
C LEU A 78 0.74 12.34 9.11
N SER A 79 0.39 13.61 9.11
CA SER A 79 -1.00 14.09 9.16
C SER A 79 -1.26 14.91 7.91
N TYR A 80 -2.50 14.96 7.46
CA TYR A 80 -2.91 15.72 6.28
C TYR A 80 -3.95 16.77 6.65
N GLU A 81 -4.04 17.84 5.87
CA GLU A 81 -5.12 18.81 6.06
C GLU A 81 -6.50 18.16 5.93
N ILE A 82 -6.64 17.23 4.97
CA ILE A 82 -7.84 16.42 4.80
C ILE A 82 -8.09 15.44 5.97
N SER A 83 -7.13 15.20 6.86
CA SER A 83 -7.36 14.43 8.09
C SER A 83 -8.05 15.24 9.19
N GLN A 84 -8.21 16.56 9.01
CA GLN A 84 -8.89 17.41 9.98
C GLN A 84 -10.40 17.37 9.76
N ARG A 85 -11.13 16.89 10.77
CA ARG A 85 -12.60 16.79 10.71
C ARG A 85 -13.24 18.15 10.41
N ASP A 86 -12.76 19.22 11.03
CA ASP A 86 -13.32 20.56 10.86
C ASP A 86 -13.21 21.05 9.41
N VAL A 87 -12.14 20.69 8.70
CA VAL A 87 -11.96 20.99 7.27
C VAL A 87 -12.94 20.19 6.44
N LEU A 88 -13.06 18.88 6.69
CA LEU A 88 -13.95 18.02 5.90
C LEU A 88 -15.43 18.29 6.12
N GLU A 89 -15.87 18.66 7.33
CA GLU A 89 -17.27 18.96 7.65
C GLU A 89 -17.79 20.20 6.91
N GLN A 90 -16.90 21.14 6.60
CA GLN A 90 -17.22 22.35 5.83
C GLN A 90 -17.43 22.07 4.34
N LEU A 91 -16.94 20.93 3.84
CA LEU A 91 -17.08 20.56 2.44
C LEU A 91 -18.50 20.06 2.13
N PRO A 92 -18.97 20.23 0.89
CA PRO A 92 -20.20 19.61 0.41
C PRO A 92 -20.25 18.11 0.75
N GLY A 93 -21.31 17.70 1.46
CA GLY A 93 -21.53 16.31 1.89
C GLY A 93 -20.82 15.90 3.19
N GLY A 94 -19.82 16.66 3.66
CA GLY A 94 -19.04 16.37 4.86
C GLY A 94 -19.88 16.21 6.11
N GLN A 95 -20.70 17.21 6.45
CA GLN A 95 -21.55 17.16 7.65
C GLN A 95 -22.47 15.92 7.66
N THR A 96 -23.02 15.52 6.52
CA THR A 96 -23.89 14.34 6.40
C THR A 96 -23.13 13.06 6.70
N VAL A 97 -21.92 12.92 6.14
CA VAL A 97 -21.01 11.78 6.35
C VAL A 97 -20.62 11.69 7.82
N PHE A 98 -20.12 12.76 8.44
CA PHE A 98 -19.64 12.74 9.83
C PHE A 98 -20.76 12.70 10.88
N ASN A 99 -21.95 13.23 10.59
CA ASN A 99 -23.12 13.05 11.46
C ASN A 99 -23.63 11.59 11.47
N SER A 100 -23.37 10.82 10.40
CA SER A 100 -23.74 9.40 10.35
C SER A 100 -22.84 8.55 11.26
N LEU A 101 -21.55 8.91 11.38
CA LEU A 101 -20.58 8.32 12.32
C LEU A 101 -21.02 8.47 13.77
N ASN A 102 -21.42 9.67 14.18
CA ASN A 102 -21.84 9.93 15.56
C ASN A 102 -23.09 9.14 15.97
N ARG A 103 -23.92 8.72 14.99
CA ARG A 103 -25.14 7.92 15.21
C ARG A 103 -24.89 6.42 15.18
N HIS A 104 -23.90 5.96 14.41
CA HIS A 104 -23.55 4.55 14.35
C HIS A 104 -22.45 4.25 15.37
N SER A 105 -22.83 3.57 16.45
CA SER A 105 -21.93 3.07 17.52
C SER A 105 -20.91 2.00 17.03
N GLY A 106 -20.70 1.87 15.72
CA GLY A 106 -19.93 0.82 15.06
C GLY A 106 -18.65 1.33 14.38
N ASN A 107 -17.64 1.63 15.19
CA ASN A 107 -16.19 1.46 14.99
C ASN A 107 -15.41 1.85 13.71
N SER A 108 -16.00 2.23 12.57
CA SER A 108 -15.28 2.85 11.44
C SER A 108 -16.26 3.18 10.32
N LEU A 109 -16.14 4.37 9.71
CA LEU A 109 -16.85 4.72 8.46
C LEU A 109 -15.83 4.90 7.35
N ASP A 110 -16.04 4.20 6.24
CA ASP A 110 -15.34 4.50 5.00
C ASP A 110 -16.07 5.64 4.28
N PHE A 111 -15.29 6.56 3.73
CA PHE A 111 -15.78 7.70 2.98
C PHE A 111 -14.82 8.05 1.85
N TYR A 112 -15.22 8.95 0.97
CA TYR A 112 -14.44 9.39 -0.17
C TYR A 112 -14.31 10.91 -0.14
N VAL A 113 -13.08 11.40 -0.27
CA VAL A 113 -12.79 12.82 -0.50
C VAL A 113 -12.58 13.01 -1.99
N VAL A 114 -13.34 13.92 -2.59
CA VAL A 114 -13.10 14.34 -3.96
C VAL A 114 -12.05 15.44 -3.94
N LEU A 115 -10.95 15.21 -4.63
CA LEU A 115 -9.84 16.13 -4.77
C LEU A 115 -9.82 16.69 -6.18
N GLU A 116 -9.54 17.98 -6.31
CA GLU A 116 -9.42 18.69 -7.59
C GLU A 116 -7.96 19.05 -7.89
N GLN A 117 -7.57 18.86 -9.16
CA GLN A 117 -6.23 19.12 -9.63
C GLN A 117 -5.92 20.62 -9.60
N PRO A 118 -4.76 21.03 -9.07
CA PRO A 118 -4.34 22.43 -9.14
C PRO A 118 -4.09 22.84 -10.60
N SER A 119 -4.42 24.10 -10.92
CA SER A 119 -4.14 24.67 -12.24
C SER A 119 -2.67 25.02 -12.45
N GLN A 120 -1.90 25.12 -11.37
CA GLN A 120 -0.48 25.44 -11.39
C GLN A 120 0.34 24.15 -11.58
N VAL A 121 1.48 24.28 -12.27
CA VAL A 121 2.46 23.22 -12.43
C VAL A 121 3.74 23.70 -11.76
N ALA A 122 4.33 22.87 -10.89
CA ALA A 122 5.59 23.21 -10.23
C ALA A 122 6.76 23.22 -11.20
N ASN A 123 7.76 24.05 -10.91
CA ASN A 123 9.01 24.05 -11.64
C ASN A 123 9.85 22.81 -11.25
N PRO A 124 10.82 22.41 -12.08
CA PRO A 124 11.74 21.34 -11.72
C PRO A 124 12.50 21.67 -10.43
N GLY A 125 12.41 20.79 -9.43
CA GLY A 125 13.06 20.96 -8.13
C GLY A 125 12.19 21.59 -7.04
N GLU A 126 11.01 22.09 -7.39
CA GLU A 126 10.04 22.62 -6.42
C GLU A 126 8.99 21.55 -6.05
N PRO A 127 8.43 21.60 -4.83
CA PRO A 127 7.32 20.74 -4.45
C PRO A 127 6.11 21.02 -5.35
N PRO A 128 5.41 19.98 -5.86
CA PRO A 128 4.21 20.19 -6.66
C PRO A 128 3.09 20.79 -5.81
N PRO A 129 2.21 21.61 -6.40
CA PRO A 129 1.09 22.17 -5.66
C PRO A 129 0.15 21.07 -5.16
N PRO A 130 -0.38 21.18 -3.93
CA PRO A 130 -1.34 20.23 -3.38
C PRO A 130 -2.67 20.27 -4.14
N TRP A 131 -3.36 19.14 -4.17
CA TRP A 131 -4.73 19.05 -4.66
C TRP A 131 -5.69 19.57 -3.60
N THR A 132 -6.75 20.25 -4.04
CA THR A 132 -7.73 20.86 -3.14
C THR A 132 -8.91 19.94 -2.91
N PRO A 133 -9.38 19.75 -1.66
CA PRO A 133 -10.57 18.97 -1.40
C PRO A 133 -11.83 19.78 -1.74
N VAL A 134 -12.73 19.20 -2.53
CA VAL A 134 -13.93 19.91 -3.05
C VAL A 134 -15.25 19.31 -2.57
N ALA A 135 -15.27 18.04 -2.20
CA ALA A 135 -16.46 17.36 -1.69
C ALA A 135 -16.11 16.12 -0.87
N VAL A 136 -17.06 15.66 -0.07
CA VAL A 136 -16.97 14.42 0.71
C VAL A 136 -18.23 13.61 0.52
N SER A 137 -18.09 12.31 0.27
CA SER A 137 -19.20 11.38 0.04
C SER A 137 -19.05 10.10 0.85
N SER A 138 -20.17 9.51 1.28
CA SER A 138 -20.22 8.16 1.86
C SER A 138 -20.03 7.08 0.80
N ASP A 139 -20.60 7.32 -0.38
CA ASP A 139 -20.59 6.38 -1.49
C ASP A 139 -19.53 6.79 -2.52
N PHE A 140 -18.99 5.80 -3.23
CA PHE A 140 -17.99 6.04 -4.25
C PHE A 140 -18.58 6.88 -5.40
N PRO A 141 -17.99 8.02 -5.78
CA PRO A 141 -18.50 8.86 -6.86
C PRO A 141 -18.07 8.30 -8.23
N ASP A 142 -19.04 7.79 -8.99
CA ASP A 142 -18.79 7.17 -10.30
C ASP A 142 -18.62 8.17 -11.47
N ASP A 143 -19.07 9.42 -11.30
CA ASP A 143 -19.10 10.45 -12.35
C ASP A 143 -18.30 11.69 -11.92
N LEU A 144 -16.97 11.54 -11.88
CA LEU A 144 -16.05 12.65 -11.62
C LEU A 144 -15.50 13.22 -12.92
N PRO A 145 -15.37 14.55 -13.02
CA PRO A 145 -14.69 15.17 -14.15
C PRO A 145 -13.20 14.77 -14.17
N ALA A 146 -12.56 14.87 -15.34
CA ALA A 146 -11.19 14.39 -15.53
C ALA A 146 -10.13 15.09 -14.66
N ASN A 147 -10.43 16.28 -14.13
CA ASN A 147 -9.57 17.04 -13.21
C ASN A 147 -9.84 16.71 -11.74
N GLN A 148 -10.72 15.76 -11.44
CA GLN A 148 -11.06 15.35 -10.08
C GLN A 148 -10.81 13.86 -9.88
N ILE A 149 -10.53 13.49 -8.63
CA ILE A 149 -10.32 12.09 -8.26
C ILE A 149 -10.80 11.85 -6.83
N ALA A 150 -11.40 10.68 -6.60
CA ALA A 150 -11.79 10.26 -5.27
C ALA A 150 -10.61 9.59 -4.56
N LEU A 151 -10.38 9.99 -3.31
CA LEU A 151 -9.48 9.36 -2.37
C LEU A 151 -10.28 8.71 -1.26
N ARG A 152 -10.09 7.41 -1.01
CA ARG A 152 -10.77 6.70 0.06
C ARG A 152 -10.12 7.03 1.40
N GLY A 153 -10.92 7.48 2.34
CA GLY A 153 -10.56 7.65 3.75
C GLY A 153 -11.38 6.72 4.64
N GLN A 154 -10.88 6.52 5.85
CA GLN A 154 -11.57 5.82 6.92
C GLN A 154 -11.55 6.69 8.18
N ALA A 155 -12.73 6.96 8.70
CA ALA A 155 -12.93 7.67 9.95
C ALA A 155 -13.13 6.65 11.07
N ARG A 156 -12.25 6.68 12.07
CA ARG A 156 -12.27 5.79 13.24
C ARG A 156 -12.21 6.62 14.51
N ASN A 157 -13.33 6.67 15.24
CA ASN A 157 -13.50 7.51 16.42
C ASN A 157 -13.24 9.01 16.10
N TRP A 158 -12.09 9.52 16.53
CA TRP A 158 -11.62 10.90 16.32
C TRP A 158 -10.56 11.03 15.22
N GLN A 159 -10.11 9.90 14.66
CA GLN A 159 -9.03 9.87 13.68
C GLN A 159 -9.60 9.66 12.28
N ILE A 160 -9.03 10.37 11.32
CA ILE A 160 -9.28 10.19 9.89
C ILE A 160 -7.99 9.69 9.26
N LEU A 161 -8.05 8.51 8.64
CA LEU A 161 -6.90 7.79 8.11
C LEU A 161 -7.14 7.45 6.63
N TYR A 162 -6.07 7.51 5.84
CA TYR A 162 -6.04 7.20 4.41
C TYR A 162 -5.13 6.01 4.10
N GLY A 163 -4.40 5.50 5.11
CA GLY A 163 -3.38 4.46 4.89
C GLY A 163 -2.08 5.03 4.35
N LEU A 164 -1.88 6.34 4.48
CA LEU A 164 -0.74 7.10 3.96
C LEU A 164 0.11 7.71 5.09
N GLU A 165 -0.33 7.56 6.34
CA GLU A 165 0.18 8.28 7.51
C GLU A 165 1.59 7.85 7.95
N ARG A 166 2.24 6.90 7.27
CA ARG A 166 3.52 6.34 7.73
C ARG A 166 4.59 6.47 6.67
N TYR A 167 5.64 7.20 6.99
CA TYR A 167 6.87 7.28 6.19
C TYR A 167 8.01 6.56 6.91
N TYR A 168 8.58 5.54 6.28
CA TYR A 168 9.71 4.78 6.82
C TYR A 168 11.01 5.37 6.28
N MET A 169 11.83 5.94 7.15
CA MET A 169 13.08 6.59 6.77
C MET A 169 14.29 5.66 7.01
N PRO A 170 15.32 5.74 6.15
CA PRO A 170 16.60 5.08 6.40
C PRO A 170 17.19 5.47 7.77
N GLU A 171 17.74 4.50 8.49
CA GLU A 171 18.30 4.70 9.85
C GLU A 171 19.45 5.72 9.84
N ASP A 172 20.31 5.66 8.82
CA ASP A 172 21.49 6.48 8.65
C ASP A 172 21.17 7.95 8.34
N GLN A 173 20.05 8.22 7.67
CA GLN A 173 19.60 9.57 7.30
C GLN A 173 18.58 10.15 8.28
N ARG A 174 18.18 9.39 9.30
CA ARG A 174 17.10 9.76 10.20
C ARG A 174 17.30 11.14 10.83
N HIS A 175 18.48 11.43 11.36
CA HIS A 175 18.70 12.69 12.08
C HIS A 175 18.55 13.90 11.16
N ASP A 176 19.13 13.81 9.97
CA ASP A 176 19.11 14.87 8.97
C ASP A 176 17.69 15.14 8.47
N ILE A 177 16.95 14.08 8.10
CA ILE A 177 15.56 14.19 7.65
C ILE A 177 14.67 14.80 8.75
N ASN A 178 14.82 14.39 10.01
CA ASN A 178 14.00 14.94 11.10
C ASN A 178 14.29 16.42 11.37
N ASN A 179 15.56 16.82 11.31
CA ASN A 179 15.92 18.22 11.49
C ASN A 179 15.38 19.06 10.33
N HIS A 180 15.47 18.54 9.11
CA HIS A 180 14.92 19.19 7.91
C HIS A 180 13.39 19.35 8.02
N ILE A 181 12.66 18.28 8.37
CA ILE A 181 11.20 18.32 8.56
C ILE A 181 10.82 19.35 9.62
N ARG A 182 11.50 19.37 10.77
CA ARG A 182 11.21 20.34 11.83
C ARG A 182 11.42 21.79 11.37
N GLN A 183 12.48 22.04 10.61
CA GLN A 183 12.77 23.36 10.08
C GLN A 183 11.69 23.80 9.08
N ILE A 184 11.40 22.97 8.07
CA ILE A 184 10.41 23.30 7.03
C ILE A 184 9.01 23.45 7.62
N GLN A 185 8.60 22.63 8.59
CA GLN A 185 7.30 22.82 9.25
C GLN A 185 7.17 24.16 9.99
N MET A 186 8.28 24.74 10.45
CA MET A 186 8.28 26.05 11.13
C MET A 186 8.38 27.21 10.15
N ASP A 187 9.25 27.08 9.15
CA ASP A 187 9.59 28.17 8.23
C ASP A 187 8.64 28.23 7.02
N GLU A 188 8.31 27.07 6.45
CA GLU A 188 7.62 26.91 5.16
C GLU A 188 6.67 25.69 5.16
N PRO A 189 5.61 25.67 5.99
CA PRO A 189 4.73 24.49 6.12
C PRO A 189 4.02 24.10 4.82
N GLU A 190 3.80 25.04 3.91
CA GLU A 190 3.24 24.82 2.57
C GLU A 190 4.17 23.95 1.68
N SER A 191 5.47 23.93 1.98
CA SER A 191 6.46 23.14 1.25
C SER A 191 6.60 21.70 1.78
N PHE A 192 5.69 21.26 2.66
CA PHE A 192 5.66 19.90 3.20
C PHE A 192 4.44 19.13 2.63
N VAL A 193 4.67 18.36 1.55
CA VAL A 193 3.61 17.67 0.80
C VAL A 193 3.94 16.21 0.52
N VAL A 194 2.90 15.38 0.33
CA VAL A 194 3.07 13.97 -0.03
C VAL A 194 2.49 13.71 -1.40
N GLN A 195 3.31 13.16 -2.30
CA GLN A 195 2.85 12.62 -3.57
C GLN A 195 2.39 11.18 -3.39
N VAL A 196 1.18 10.90 -3.87
CA VAL A 196 0.55 9.59 -3.85
C VAL A 196 0.05 9.21 -5.23
N LYS A 197 -0.07 7.91 -5.51
CA LYS A 197 -0.74 7.37 -6.68
C LYS A 197 -2.12 6.91 -6.26
N VAL A 198 -3.16 7.45 -6.90
CA VAL A 198 -4.55 7.09 -6.61
C VAL A 198 -5.13 6.31 -7.80
N SER A 199 -5.68 5.13 -7.53
CA SER A 199 -6.36 4.31 -8.54
C SER A 199 -7.76 4.83 -8.83
N ASP A 200 -8.34 4.38 -9.94
CA ASP A 200 -9.77 4.49 -10.25
C ASP A 200 -10.70 4.09 -9.09
N ARG A 201 -10.34 3.08 -8.29
CA ARG A 201 -11.10 2.63 -7.10
C ARG A 201 -10.76 3.36 -5.80
N ALA A 202 -10.25 4.59 -5.89
CA ALA A 202 -9.89 5.44 -4.76
C ALA A 202 -8.85 4.86 -3.77
N HIS A 203 -8.12 3.80 -4.15
CA HIS A 203 -6.98 3.28 -3.39
C HIS A 203 -5.77 4.15 -3.63
N ALA A 204 -5.04 4.50 -2.58
CA ALA A 204 -3.85 5.34 -2.68
C ALA A 204 -2.60 4.62 -2.18
N VAL A 205 -1.48 4.89 -2.84
CA VAL A 205 -0.15 4.42 -2.44
C VAL A 205 0.80 5.62 -2.39
N PRO A 206 1.52 5.85 -1.29
CA PRO A 206 2.46 6.95 -1.21
C PRO A 206 3.71 6.66 -2.05
N ILE A 207 4.25 7.69 -2.69
CA ILE A 207 5.39 7.56 -3.62
C ILE A 207 6.55 8.45 -3.18
N ARG A 208 6.28 9.72 -2.88
CA ARG A 208 7.31 10.69 -2.46
C ARG A 208 6.82 11.59 -1.36
N LEU A 209 7.70 11.90 -0.42
CA LEU A 209 7.56 12.94 0.58
C LEU A 209 8.41 14.13 0.15
N TRP A 210 7.82 15.30 -0.01
CA TRP A 210 8.54 16.55 -0.26
C TRP A 210 8.65 17.34 1.03
N VAL A 211 9.85 17.81 1.30
CA VAL A 211 10.19 18.63 2.47
C VAL A 211 11.04 19.78 1.96
N GLY A 212 10.43 20.94 1.72
CA GLY A 212 11.08 22.03 1.01
C GLY A 212 11.37 21.61 -0.44
N ASP A 213 12.62 21.82 -0.86
CA ASP A 213 13.12 21.45 -2.19
C ASP A 213 13.63 19.99 -2.26
N GLU A 214 13.68 19.30 -1.11
CA GLU A 214 14.11 17.90 -1.05
C GLU A 214 12.92 16.95 -1.18
N ASN A 215 13.16 15.80 -1.82
CA ASN A 215 12.18 14.72 -1.90
C ASN A 215 12.78 13.39 -1.46
N TYR A 216 11.97 12.62 -0.76
CA TYR A 216 12.31 11.29 -0.24
C TYR A 216 11.30 10.26 -0.76
N GLU A 217 11.79 9.13 -1.26
CA GLU A 217 10.93 8.04 -1.75
C GLU A 217 10.47 7.12 -0.60
N PHE A 218 9.28 6.52 -0.76
CA PHE A 218 8.68 5.58 0.21
C PHE A 218 9.19 4.14 0.05
#